data_AF-A0A1U9KQ36-F1
#
_entry.id   AF-A0A1U9KQ36-F1
#
_cell.length_a   1.000
_cell.length_b   1.000
_cell.length_c   1.000
_cell.angle_alpha   90.00
_cell.angle_beta   90.00
_cell.angle_gamma   90.00
#
_symmetry.space_group_name_H-M   'P 1'
#
loop_
_entity.id
_entity.type
_entity.pdbx_description
1 polymer ?
#
loop_
_entity_poly.entity_id
_entity_poly.type
_entity_poly.pdbx_seq_one_letter_code
_entity_poly.pdbx_strand_id
1 'polypeptide(L)'
;MDWLSLQRQYATPPGLPARAGRLLSLSRVLWGTQYDVLPNPFARERSGAGEYIPLSQRRPSVRTNLCRTVVDESVSLLFGDTHWPSVVCSDGRTATCLTDFARDVGLASLMTDAAIRGSVGSVAILFEVAGHVPRLSVLDTAYLTPRWDALRGTLCEVVERYQVQGRDLAAQGYAIAPDTLGAWFWWQRVWTDDECIVFRPSAVGEVAEGRDAARSVRHGLGFVPIVWIRNLASGGMGEPDGECTFERAIDTVIEADYLLSQAGRGLKYGSDPTLVLKTGGFSDGAVRQGGAASALTLPPEGDAKLLEINGNAAGAVLSHYRELRQLVLEQLHGNRAHGDRVSAGQSGRAMEMMCQPLIWLADRLRHAYGEGGLLPLYRMVCRFSAALDGGLRLGGVLVRDLDPGGLSLHWPPWFAPSEPELLSLAQGLVAAWRGGILSRETAARLYANATGNPDPAAEWRRVCASMPEGAVMDDERGENE
;
A
#
# COMPACT_ATOMS: atom_id res chain seq x y z
N MET A 1 21.47 -9.22 12.05
CA MET A 1 20.86 -7.94 12.49
C MET A 1 19.36 -8.18 12.42
N ASP A 2 18.61 -7.85 13.46
CA ASP A 2 17.15 -8.00 13.45
C ASP A 2 16.44 -6.64 13.37
N TRP A 3 15.13 -6.70 13.19
CA TRP A 3 14.26 -5.54 13.07
C TRP A 3 14.27 -4.65 14.31
N LEU A 4 14.22 -5.25 15.50
CA LEU A 4 14.25 -4.52 16.78
C LEU A 4 15.55 -3.73 16.95
N SER A 5 16.69 -4.31 16.59
CA SER A 5 17.99 -3.65 16.65
C SER A 5 18.08 -2.47 15.69
N LEU A 6 17.45 -2.58 14.52
CA LEU A 6 17.39 -1.50 13.52
C LEU A 6 16.44 -0.38 13.98
N GLN A 7 15.27 -0.73 14.52
CA GLN A 7 14.31 0.23 15.08
C GLN A 7 14.92 1.11 16.18
N ARG A 8 15.75 0.53 17.06
CA ARG A 8 16.42 1.28 18.14
C ARG A 8 17.37 2.38 17.62
N GLN A 9 17.81 2.31 16.38
CA GLN A 9 18.68 3.31 15.77
C GLN A 9 17.89 4.47 15.15
N TYR A 10 16.58 4.30 14.95
CA TYR A 10 15.77 5.33 14.33
C TYR A 10 15.49 6.47 15.30
N ALA A 11 15.84 7.69 14.87
CA ALA A 11 15.38 8.88 15.52
C ALA A 11 13.85 8.98 15.38
N THR A 12 13.16 9.00 16.52
CA THR A 12 11.76 9.43 16.59
C THR A 12 11.77 10.90 17.02
N PRO A 13 11.10 11.80 16.28
CA PRO A 13 11.02 13.20 16.67
C PRO A 13 10.48 13.33 18.11
N PRO A 14 11.15 14.07 19.00
CA PRO A 14 10.74 14.19 20.39
C PRO A 14 9.34 14.82 20.48
N GLY A 15 8.49 14.32 21.37
CA GLY A 15 7.12 14.83 21.56
C GLY A 15 6.06 14.23 20.64
N LEU A 16 6.42 13.34 19.71
CA LEU A 16 5.45 12.50 19.00
C LEU A 16 5.07 11.25 19.82
N PRO A 17 3.85 10.71 19.66
CA PRO A 17 3.42 9.49 20.35
C PRO A 17 4.22 8.27 19.86
N ALA A 18 4.33 7.24 20.70
CA ALA A 18 5.01 5.98 20.35
C ALA A 18 4.45 5.34 19.05
N ARG A 19 3.13 5.49 18.84
CA ARG A 19 2.43 5.13 17.60
C ARG A 19 3.10 5.73 16.35
N ALA A 20 3.43 7.02 16.36
CA ALA A 20 4.08 7.69 15.25
C ALA A 20 5.45 7.07 14.95
N GLY A 21 6.24 6.80 16.00
CA GLY A 21 7.55 6.15 15.87
C GLY A 21 7.45 4.77 15.20
N ARG A 22 6.43 3.97 15.56
CA ARG A 22 6.16 2.68 14.91
C ARG A 22 5.83 2.85 13.42
N LEU A 23 4.86 3.71 13.09
CA LEU A 23 4.43 3.93 11.71
C LEU A 23 5.57 4.45 10.83
N LEU A 24 6.35 5.44 11.30
CA LEU A 24 7.52 5.95 10.58
C LEU A 24 8.59 4.87 10.36
N SER A 25 8.77 3.97 11.31
CA SER A 25 9.70 2.84 11.18
C SER A 25 9.23 1.88 10.08
N LEU A 26 7.96 1.50 10.09
CA LEU A 26 7.37 0.64 9.05
C LEU A 26 7.40 1.30 7.67
N SER A 27 7.16 2.62 7.58
CA SER A 27 7.29 3.38 6.34
C SER A 27 8.70 3.30 5.76
N ARG A 28 9.76 3.27 6.58
CA ARG A 28 11.13 3.10 6.08
C ARG A 28 11.31 1.75 5.37
N VAL A 29 10.70 0.69 5.88
CA VAL A 29 10.74 -0.63 5.25
C VAL A 29 9.94 -0.64 3.95
N LEU A 30 8.74 -0.05 3.95
CA LEU A 30 7.92 0.09 2.74
C LEU A 30 8.67 0.80 1.60
N TRP A 31 9.43 1.85 1.94
CA TRP A 31 10.17 2.65 0.97
C TRP A 31 11.62 2.18 0.71
N GLY A 32 12.06 1.07 1.32
CA GLY A 32 13.42 0.53 1.09
C GLY A 32 14.56 1.37 1.69
N THR A 33 14.24 2.24 2.65
CA THR A 33 15.17 3.16 3.34
C THR A 33 15.55 2.70 4.75
N GLN A 34 15.11 1.51 5.16
CA GLN A 34 15.30 0.97 6.51
C GLN A 34 16.77 0.91 6.96
N TYR A 35 17.70 0.73 6.02
CA TYR A 35 19.14 0.64 6.29
C TYR A 35 19.89 1.98 6.20
N ASP A 36 19.21 3.08 5.88
CA ASP A 36 19.89 4.36 5.64
C ASP A 36 20.46 4.99 6.92
N VAL A 37 19.98 4.53 8.08
CA VAL A 37 20.56 4.84 9.39
C VAL A 37 21.96 4.26 9.59
N LEU A 38 22.31 3.19 8.88
CA LEU A 38 23.61 2.54 9.01
C LEU A 38 24.67 3.37 8.27
N PRO A 39 25.74 3.83 8.97
CA PRO A 39 26.69 4.79 8.40
C PRO A 39 27.73 4.13 7.49
N ASN A 40 27.99 2.84 7.66
CA ASN A 40 29.05 2.14 6.92
C ASN A 40 28.46 1.40 5.71
N PRO A 41 29.05 1.53 4.51
CA PRO A 41 28.67 0.69 3.38
C PRO A 41 29.12 -0.76 3.60
N PHE A 42 28.46 -1.72 2.94
CA PHE A 42 28.70 -3.16 3.13
C PHE A 42 30.17 -3.58 3.03
N ALA A 43 30.89 -2.99 2.05
CA ALA A 43 32.27 -3.32 1.73
C ALA A 43 33.28 -2.80 2.77
N ARG A 44 32.90 -1.85 3.63
CA ARG A 44 33.83 -1.23 4.59
C ARG A 44 34.00 -2.12 5.82
N GLU A 45 35.14 -2.81 5.89
CA GLU A 45 35.45 -3.71 6.99
C GLU A 45 36.11 -3.06 8.19
N ARG A 46 36.83 -1.96 7.96
CA ARG A 46 37.59 -1.28 8.99
C ARG A 46 37.26 0.21 9.07
N SER A 47 37.29 0.74 10.28
CA SER A 47 37.17 2.16 10.55
C SER A 47 38.42 2.91 10.06
N GLY A 48 38.39 4.25 10.08
CA GLY A 48 39.60 5.04 9.78
C GLY A 48 40.76 4.78 10.76
N ALA A 49 40.46 4.25 11.95
CA ALA A 49 41.44 3.84 12.96
C ALA A 49 41.90 2.37 12.83
N GLY A 50 41.42 1.65 11.80
CA GLY A 50 41.80 0.25 11.55
C GLY A 50 41.02 -0.81 12.35
N GLU A 51 40.04 -0.40 13.17
CA GLU A 51 39.18 -1.29 13.95
C GLU A 51 38.17 -2.02 13.05
N TYR A 52 37.88 -3.29 13.35
CA TYR A 52 36.89 -4.07 12.61
C TYR A 52 35.46 -3.58 12.87
N ILE A 53 34.71 -3.31 11.80
CA ILE A 53 33.31 -2.89 11.85
C ILE A 53 32.43 -4.15 11.78
N PRO A 54 31.59 -4.49 12.76
CA PRO A 54 30.69 -5.65 12.66
C PRO A 54 29.72 -5.56 11.48
N LEU A 55 29.30 -6.70 10.92
CA LEU A 55 28.32 -6.73 9.82
C LEU A 55 26.99 -6.04 10.17
N SER A 56 26.57 -6.13 11.44
CA SER A 56 25.41 -5.44 11.99
C SER A 56 25.57 -3.91 12.08
N GLN A 57 26.69 -3.34 11.65
CA GLN A 57 26.89 -1.90 11.54
C GLN A 57 27.13 -1.47 10.09
N ARG A 58 26.99 -2.40 9.15
CA ARG A 58 27.19 -2.18 7.72
C ARG A 58 25.86 -2.33 6.99
N ARG A 59 25.55 -1.36 6.16
CA ARG A 59 24.40 -1.34 5.27
C ARG A 59 24.52 -2.47 4.24
N PRO A 60 23.52 -3.35 4.07
CA PRO A 60 23.55 -4.38 3.03
C PRO A 60 23.64 -3.73 1.63
N SER A 61 24.39 -4.38 0.73
CA SER A 61 24.57 -3.91 -0.64
C SER A 61 23.48 -4.41 -1.58
N VAL A 62 22.85 -5.52 -1.25
CA VAL A 62 21.67 -6.07 -1.95
C VAL A 62 20.46 -5.81 -1.06
N ARG A 63 19.41 -5.20 -1.65
CA ARG A 63 18.12 -4.93 -1.00
C ARG A 63 17.04 -5.55 -1.87
N THR A 64 16.36 -6.56 -1.36
CA THR A 64 15.37 -7.33 -2.12
C THR A 64 14.04 -6.62 -2.25
N ASN A 65 13.71 -5.73 -1.30
CA ASN A 65 12.44 -4.99 -1.24
C ASN A 65 11.19 -5.89 -1.29
N LEU A 66 11.29 -7.15 -0.83
CA LEU A 66 10.18 -8.12 -0.88
C LEU A 66 8.92 -7.63 -0.17
N CYS A 67 9.05 -6.93 0.96
CA CYS A 67 7.91 -6.31 1.65
C CYS A 67 7.14 -5.35 0.72
N ARG A 68 7.86 -4.52 -0.05
CA ARG A 68 7.27 -3.58 -0.99
C ARG A 68 6.61 -4.31 -2.16
N THR A 69 7.27 -5.32 -2.71
CA THR A 69 6.73 -6.12 -3.82
C THR A 69 5.39 -6.75 -3.46
N VAL A 70 5.24 -7.34 -2.27
CA VAL A 70 3.96 -7.94 -1.86
C VAL A 70 2.85 -6.90 -1.71
N VAL A 71 3.18 -5.71 -1.20
CA VAL A 71 2.23 -4.59 -1.14
C VAL A 71 1.80 -4.17 -2.54
N ASP A 72 2.74 -3.98 -3.47
CA ASP A 72 2.43 -3.57 -4.84
C ASP A 72 1.57 -4.62 -5.57
N GLU A 73 1.90 -5.91 -5.43
CA GLU A 73 1.12 -6.99 -6.04
C GLU A 73 -0.31 -7.08 -5.47
N SER A 74 -0.46 -7.00 -4.14
CA SER A 74 -1.77 -7.07 -3.50
C SER A 74 -2.64 -5.84 -3.78
N VAL A 75 -2.05 -4.65 -3.80
CA VAL A 75 -2.78 -3.41 -4.15
C VAL A 75 -3.13 -3.38 -5.64
N SER A 76 -2.24 -3.86 -6.53
CA SER A 76 -2.55 -3.98 -7.95
C SER A 76 -3.71 -4.94 -8.21
N LEU A 77 -3.83 -6.03 -7.44
CA LEU A 77 -4.98 -6.93 -7.54
C LEU A 77 -6.25 -6.31 -6.94
N LEU A 78 -6.11 -5.41 -5.96
CA LEU A 78 -7.23 -4.74 -5.31
C LEU A 78 -7.85 -3.63 -6.17
N PHE A 79 -7.03 -2.70 -6.67
CA PHE A 79 -7.47 -1.47 -7.35
C PHE A 79 -6.94 -1.33 -8.79
N GLY A 80 -6.41 -2.41 -9.38
CA GLY A 80 -6.06 -2.43 -10.79
C GLY A 80 -7.27 -2.14 -11.69
N ASP A 81 -7.02 -1.72 -12.93
CA ASP A 81 -8.06 -1.25 -13.85
C ASP A 81 -9.19 -2.28 -14.06
N THR A 82 -8.88 -3.57 -14.03
CA THR A 82 -9.85 -4.66 -14.17
C THR A 82 -10.56 -5.05 -12.87
N HIS A 83 -10.13 -4.50 -11.73
CA HIS A 83 -10.57 -4.88 -10.40
C HIS A 83 -11.30 -3.76 -9.65
N TRP A 84 -11.39 -2.57 -10.25
CA TRP A 84 -12.09 -1.43 -9.67
C TRP A 84 -13.58 -1.74 -9.47
N PRO A 85 -14.16 -1.46 -8.27
CA PRO A 85 -15.55 -1.77 -7.99
C PRO A 85 -16.48 -0.77 -8.66
N SER A 86 -17.66 -1.25 -9.00
CA SER A 86 -18.77 -0.40 -9.45
C SER A 86 -19.63 0.05 -8.27
N VAL A 87 -20.18 1.26 -8.38
CA VAL A 87 -21.07 1.83 -7.37
C VAL A 87 -22.50 1.38 -7.63
N VAL A 88 -23.12 0.78 -6.61
CA VAL A 88 -24.54 0.42 -6.64
C VAL A 88 -25.27 1.32 -5.66
N CYS A 89 -26.41 1.87 -6.09
CA CYS A 89 -27.25 2.78 -5.30
C CYS A 89 -28.73 2.56 -5.65
N SER A 90 -29.64 2.89 -4.74
CA SER A 90 -31.07 2.88 -5.02
C SER A 90 -31.46 3.97 -6.03
N ASP A 91 -30.75 5.10 -6.02
CA ASP A 91 -30.94 6.20 -6.97
C ASP A 91 -29.89 6.15 -8.11
N GLY A 92 -30.37 6.00 -9.34
CA GLY A 92 -29.52 5.96 -10.54
C GLY A 92 -28.80 7.27 -10.82
N ARG A 93 -29.37 8.42 -10.42
CA ARG A 93 -28.69 9.72 -10.54
C ARG A 93 -27.48 9.76 -9.63
N THR A 94 -27.62 9.36 -8.38
CA THR A 94 -26.51 9.31 -7.42
C THR A 94 -25.41 8.35 -7.89
N ALA A 95 -25.75 7.16 -8.38
CA ALA A 95 -24.75 6.22 -8.94
C ALA A 95 -23.94 6.82 -10.11
N THR A 96 -24.60 7.55 -11.01
CA THR A 96 -23.95 8.23 -12.14
C THR A 96 -23.02 9.34 -11.64
N CYS A 97 -23.51 10.20 -10.75
CA CYS A 97 -22.70 11.29 -10.17
C CYS A 97 -21.48 10.80 -9.40
N LEU A 98 -21.58 9.68 -8.67
CA LEU A 98 -20.46 9.09 -7.94
C LEU A 98 -19.41 8.47 -8.88
N THR A 99 -19.86 7.94 -10.02
CA THR A 99 -18.97 7.46 -11.08
C THR A 99 -18.22 8.63 -11.73
N ASP A 100 -18.90 9.75 -12.01
CA ASP A 100 -18.26 10.97 -12.52
C ASP A 100 -17.30 11.56 -11.50
N PHE A 101 -17.66 11.60 -10.22
CA PHE A 101 -16.76 11.97 -9.13
C PHE A 101 -15.48 11.11 -9.14
N ALA A 102 -15.62 9.78 -9.20
CA ALA A 102 -14.48 8.88 -9.18
C ALA A 102 -13.52 9.14 -10.35
N ARG A 103 -14.06 9.49 -11.54
CA ARG A 103 -13.27 9.88 -12.71
C ARG A 103 -12.61 11.25 -12.53
N ASP A 104 -13.37 12.26 -12.11
CA ASP A 104 -12.93 13.66 -11.99
C ASP A 104 -11.77 13.84 -11.01
N VAL A 105 -11.76 13.09 -9.91
CA VAL A 105 -10.72 13.17 -8.87
C VAL A 105 -9.60 12.14 -9.06
N GLY A 106 -9.67 11.28 -10.08
CA GLY A 106 -8.70 10.19 -10.28
C GLY A 106 -8.70 9.20 -9.11
N LEU A 107 -9.88 8.83 -8.62
CA LEU A 107 -10.06 8.10 -7.36
C LEU A 107 -9.33 6.76 -7.31
N ALA A 108 -9.22 6.05 -8.44
CA ALA A 108 -8.49 4.79 -8.52
C ALA A 108 -7.00 4.93 -8.21
N SER A 109 -6.36 5.95 -8.77
CA SER A 109 -4.96 6.26 -8.48
C SER A 109 -4.76 6.69 -7.03
N LEU A 110 -5.69 7.52 -6.51
CA LEU A 110 -5.64 7.96 -5.13
C LEU A 110 -5.81 6.81 -4.13
N MET A 111 -6.76 5.90 -4.37
CA MET A 111 -6.98 4.74 -3.51
C MET A 111 -5.84 3.72 -3.61
N THR A 112 -5.17 3.62 -4.76
CA THR A 112 -3.94 2.84 -4.91
C THR A 112 -2.82 3.41 -4.02
N ASP A 113 -2.57 4.73 -4.08
CA ASP A 113 -1.59 5.38 -3.20
C ASP A 113 -1.97 5.25 -1.72
N ALA A 114 -3.26 5.40 -1.41
CA ALA A 114 -3.77 5.22 -0.05
C ALA A 114 -3.54 3.79 0.47
N ALA A 115 -3.80 2.77 -0.34
CA ALA A 115 -3.58 1.37 0.06
C ALA A 115 -2.11 1.01 0.22
N ILE A 116 -1.25 1.54 -0.65
CA ILE A 116 0.20 1.38 -0.54
C ILE A 116 0.70 2.00 0.77
N ARG A 117 0.38 3.27 1.03
CA ARG A 117 0.82 3.97 2.25
C ARG A 117 0.19 3.37 3.50
N GLY A 118 -1.08 3.02 3.42
CA GLY A 118 -1.84 2.43 4.52
C GLY A 118 -1.40 1.02 4.89
N SER A 119 -0.64 0.32 4.03
CA SER A 119 -0.10 -1.02 4.32
C SER A 119 0.75 -1.09 5.60
N VAL A 120 1.24 0.06 6.11
CA VAL A 120 1.97 0.16 7.39
C VAL A 120 1.05 0.11 8.63
N GLY A 121 -0.26 0.24 8.45
CA GLY A 121 -1.27 0.10 9.49
C GLY A 121 -2.53 0.94 9.28
N SER A 122 -2.39 2.18 8.80
CA SER A 122 -3.52 3.06 8.50
C SER A 122 -3.15 4.16 7.50
N VAL A 123 -4.17 4.74 6.89
CA VAL A 123 -4.07 5.93 6.03
C VAL A 123 -5.29 6.81 6.24
N ALA A 124 -5.15 8.12 6.03
CA ALA A 124 -6.28 9.05 6.05
C ALA A 124 -6.42 9.74 4.70
N ILE A 125 -7.67 9.96 4.29
CA ILE A 125 -7.98 10.71 3.07
C ILE A 125 -8.76 11.96 3.49
N LEU A 126 -8.16 13.12 3.27
CA LEU A 126 -8.79 14.42 3.45
C LEU A 126 -9.62 14.76 2.21
N PHE A 127 -10.85 15.19 2.42
CA PHE A 127 -11.76 15.65 1.39
C PHE A 127 -12.09 17.13 1.56
N GLU A 128 -11.56 17.95 0.67
CA GLU A 128 -11.83 19.39 0.62
C GLU A 128 -12.63 19.76 -0.62
N VAL A 129 -13.27 20.92 -0.58
CA VAL A 129 -13.99 21.47 -1.73
C VAL A 129 -13.53 22.90 -1.95
N ALA A 130 -13.03 23.19 -3.15
CA ALA A 130 -12.59 24.51 -3.56
C ALA A 130 -13.41 24.96 -4.77
N GLY A 131 -14.24 26.00 -4.61
CA GLY A 131 -15.10 26.50 -5.69
C GLY A 131 -16.05 25.44 -6.23
N HIS A 132 -16.72 24.70 -5.34
CA HIS A 132 -17.57 23.53 -5.63
C HIS A 132 -16.85 22.32 -6.25
N VAL A 133 -15.52 22.37 -6.47
CA VAL A 133 -14.76 21.25 -7.01
C VAL A 133 -14.17 20.41 -5.88
N PRO A 134 -14.49 19.11 -5.82
CA PRO A 134 -13.85 18.16 -4.91
C PRO A 134 -12.32 18.10 -5.08
N ARG A 135 -11.60 18.04 -3.97
CA ARG A 135 -10.17 17.76 -3.90
C ARG A 135 -9.90 16.76 -2.79
N LEU A 136 -9.19 15.70 -3.14
CA LEU A 136 -8.81 14.65 -2.20
C LEU A 136 -7.31 14.69 -1.97
N SER A 137 -6.87 14.39 -0.75
CA SER A 137 -5.45 14.29 -0.41
C SER A 137 -5.20 13.13 0.54
N VAL A 138 -4.19 12.33 0.24
CA VAL A 138 -3.75 11.22 1.10
C VAL A 138 -2.81 11.77 2.17
N LEU A 139 -3.15 11.58 3.44
CA LEU A 139 -2.40 12.04 4.59
C LEU A 139 -1.67 10.87 5.27
N ASP A 140 -0.44 11.13 5.72
CA ASP A 140 0.34 10.18 6.53
C ASP A 140 -0.18 10.19 7.97
N THR A 141 -0.69 9.06 8.42
CA THR A 141 -1.30 8.92 9.74
C THR A 141 -0.29 8.91 10.88
N ALA A 142 1.02 8.83 10.59
CA ALA A 142 2.06 8.93 11.61
C ALA A 142 1.99 10.25 12.39
N TYR A 143 1.56 11.33 11.73
CA TYR A 143 1.43 12.67 12.33
C TYR A 143 -0.01 13.03 12.70
N LEU A 144 -0.95 12.10 12.55
CA LEU A 144 -2.36 12.31 12.84
C LEU A 144 -2.77 11.58 14.12
N THR A 145 -3.60 12.22 14.93
CA THR A 145 -4.23 11.65 16.11
C THR A 145 -5.75 11.77 15.97
N PRO A 146 -6.45 10.68 15.61
CA PRO A 146 -7.91 10.68 15.47
C PRO A 146 -8.61 10.48 16.83
N ARG A 147 -9.82 11.02 16.94
CA ARG A 147 -10.75 10.78 18.05
C ARG A 147 -12.12 10.44 17.49
N TRP A 148 -12.73 9.39 18.05
CA TRP A 148 -14.07 8.94 17.69
C TRP A 148 -15.07 9.27 18.78
N ASP A 149 -16.30 9.53 18.36
CA ASP A 149 -17.47 9.55 19.23
C ASP A 149 -17.75 8.12 19.73
N ALA A 150 -17.72 7.92 21.04
CA ALA A 150 -17.88 6.60 21.65
C ALA A 150 -19.28 5.98 21.46
N LEU A 151 -20.31 6.80 21.23
CA LEU A 151 -21.70 6.36 21.05
C LEU A 151 -22.01 6.06 19.58
N ARG A 152 -21.53 6.91 18.68
CA ARG A 152 -21.83 6.84 17.24
C ARG A 152 -20.78 6.05 16.45
N GLY A 153 -19.58 5.86 17.00
CA GLY A 153 -18.45 5.27 16.29
C GLY A 153 -17.93 6.13 15.13
N THR A 154 -18.38 7.38 15.02
CA THR A 154 -18.00 8.30 13.94
C THR A 154 -16.80 9.15 14.36
N LEU A 155 -15.92 9.46 13.41
CA LEU A 155 -14.78 10.34 13.61
C LEU A 155 -15.27 11.76 13.95
N CYS A 156 -14.84 12.30 15.10
CA CYS A 156 -15.28 13.61 15.58
C CYS A 156 -14.15 14.66 15.62
N GLU A 157 -12.89 14.21 15.67
CA GLU A 157 -11.73 15.11 15.62
C GLU A 157 -10.51 14.39 15.04
N VAL A 158 -9.68 15.12 14.30
CA VAL A 158 -8.34 14.69 13.90
C VAL A 158 -7.36 15.82 14.19
N VAL A 159 -6.29 15.50 14.91
CA VAL A 159 -5.18 16.43 15.17
C VAL A 159 -3.98 16.04 14.30
N GLU A 160 -3.54 16.91 13.42
CA GLU A 160 -2.27 16.80 12.71
C GLU A 160 -1.20 17.60 13.43
N ARG A 161 -0.07 16.97 13.73
CA ARG A 161 1.05 17.62 14.41
C ARG A 161 2.39 17.02 14.00
N TYR A 162 3.30 17.86 13.55
CA TYR A 162 4.67 17.47 13.19
C TYR A 162 5.66 18.62 13.37
N GLN A 163 6.95 18.28 13.35
CA GLN A 163 8.03 19.25 13.41
C GLN A 163 8.45 19.67 12.00
N VAL A 164 8.64 20.98 11.80
CA VAL A 164 9.01 21.59 10.53
C VAL A 164 10.09 22.65 10.77
N GLN A 165 10.98 22.86 9.81
CA GLN A 165 12.03 23.87 9.98
C GLN A 165 11.50 25.27 9.72
N GLY A 166 12.05 26.26 10.42
CA GLY A 166 11.67 27.67 10.30
C GLY A 166 11.73 28.18 8.85
N ARG A 167 12.71 27.73 8.06
CA ARG A 167 12.82 28.06 6.64
C ARG A 167 11.62 27.60 5.80
N ASP A 168 11.05 26.44 6.10
CA ASP A 168 9.93 25.88 5.35
C ASP A 168 8.63 26.60 5.74
N LEU A 169 8.50 27.00 7.02
CA LEU A 169 7.42 27.86 7.49
C LEU A 169 7.50 29.26 6.89
N ALA A 170 8.69 29.85 6.80
CA ALA A 170 8.89 31.15 6.14
C ALA A 170 8.45 31.10 4.67
N ALA A 171 8.77 30.01 3.96
CA ALA A 171 8.32 29.78 2.58
C ALA A 171 6.79 29.64 2.45
N GLN A 172 6.10 29.18 3.51
CA GLN A 172 4.64 29.12 3.60
C GLN A 172 3.99 30.45 4.04
N GLY A 173 4.80 31.51 4.22
CA GLY A 173 4.34 32.84 4.59
C GLY A 173 4.10 33.04 6.08
N TYR A 174 4.71 32.23 6.96
CA TYR A 174 4.77 32.54 8.39
C TYR A 174 5.88 33.56 8.68
N ALA A 175 5.66 34.44 9.64
CA ALA A 175 6.66 35.40 10.09
C ALA A 175 7.67 34.71 11.00
N ILE A 176 8.77 34.21 10.41
CA ILE A 176 9.87 33.56 11.13
C ILE A 176 11.10 34.49 11.10
N ALA A 177 11.72 34.70 12.26
CA ALA A 177 12.88 35.57 12.35
C ALA A 177 14.11 34.95 11.63
N PRO A 178 14.94 35.74 10.91
CA PRO A 178 16.04 35.21 10.09
C PRO A 178 17.05 34.32 10.85
N ASP A 179 17.27 34.60 12.13
CA ASP A 179 18.11 33.84 13.05
C ASP A 179 17.54 32.49 13.46
N THR A 180 16.22 32.29 13.32
CA THR A 180 15.52 31.06 13.69
C THR A 180 15.14 30.18 12.48
N LEU A 181 15.57 30.52 11.27
CA LEU A 181 15.25 29.74 10.05
C LEU A 181 15.74 28.28 10.11
N GLY A 182 16.83 28.01 10.83
CA GLY A 182 17.36 26.66 11.05
C GLY A 182 16.74 25.91 12.23
N ALA A 183 15.91 26.57 13.05
CA ALA A 183 15.27 25.97 14.21
C ALA A 183 14.07 25.11 13.82
N TRP A 184 13.70 24.18 14.69
CA TRP A 184 12.51 23.35 14.54
C TRP A 184 11.32 23.98 15.25
N PHE A 185 10.17 23.95 14.58
CA PHE A 185 8.90 24.46 15.08
C PHE A 185 7.86 23.34 15.06
N TRP A 186 6.92 23.39 16.00
CA TRP A 186 5.72 22.59 15.97
C TRP A 186 4.68 23.25 15.07
N TRP A 187 4.23 22.52 14.05
CA TRP A 187 3.05 22.89 13.29
C TRP A 187 1.88 22.00 13.70
N GLN A 188 0.70 22.59 13.84
CA GLN A 188 -0.51 21.88 14.26
C GLN A 188 -1.76 22.37 13.52
N ARG A 189 -2.58 21.41 13.11
CA ARG A 189 -3.92 21.62 12.54
C ARG A 189 -4.90 20.63 13.16
N VAL A 190 -6.12 21.08 13.42
CA VAL A 190 -7.19 20.24 13.99
C VAL A 190 -8.43 20.36 13.12
N TRP A 191 -8.98 19.22 12.71
CA TRP A 191 -10.29 19.17 12.07
C TRP A 191 -11.32 18.66 13.07
N THR A 192 -12.43 19.38 13.17
CA THR A 192 -13.62 18.98 13.91
C THR A 192 -14.79 18.82 12.94
N ASP A 193 -16.00 18.63 13.47
CA ASP A 193 -17.24 18.63 12.70
C ASP A 193 -17.58 19.99 12.06
N ASP A 194 -17.13 21.07 12.67
CA ASP A 194 -17.48 22.44 12.27
C ASP A 194 -16.30 23.31 11.84
N GLU A 195 -15.08 23.00 12.27
CA GLU A 195 -13.92 23.86 12.08
C GLU A 195 -12.67 23.10 11.61
N CYS A 196 -11.87 23.77 10.78
CA CYS A 196 -10.46 23.48 10.56
C CYS A 196 -9.65 24.56 11.28
N ILE A 197 -9.03 24.19 12.39
CA ILE A 197 -8.31 25.10 13.28
C ILE A 197 -6.81 24.95 13.01
N VAL A 198 -6.17 26.02 12.57
CA VAL A 198 -4.72 26.08 12.38
C VAL A 198 -4.11 26.85 13.55
N PHE A 199 -3.03 26.33 14.12
CA PHE A 199 -2.31 26.97 15.23
C PHE A 199 -1.08 27.71 14.71
N ARG A 200 -0.69 28.79 15.38
CA ARG A 200 0.57 29.45 15.05
C ARG A 200 1.74 28.53 15.41
N PRO A 201 2.73 28.38 14.52
CA PRO A 201 3.87 27.52 14.81
C PRO A 201 4.67 28.05 16.00
N SER A 202 5.05 27.17 16.92
CA SER A 202 5.88 27.52 18.09
C SER A 202 7.21 26.79 18.04
N ALA A 203 8.30 27.40 18.48
CA ALA A 203 9.60 26.72 18.50
C ALA A 203 9.55 25.48 19.41
N VAL A 204 10.28 24.42 19.05
CA VAL A 204 10.35 23.21 19.88
C VAL A 204 11.02 23.55 21.21
N GLY A 205 10.28 23.37 22.32
CA GLY A 205 10.73 23.72 23.67
C GLY A 205 10.03 24.96 24.25
N GLU A 206 9.32 25.72 23.42
CA GLU A 206 8.48 26.84 23.84
C GLU A 206 7.01 26.43 24.02
N VAL A 207 6.24 27.27 24.69
CA VAL A 207 4.81 27.07 24.89
C VAL A 207 4.10 27.26 23.55
N ALA A 208 3.18 26.34 23.23
CA ALA A 208 2.40 26.40 22.00
C ALA A 208 1.63 27.73 21.91
N GLU A 209 1.79 28.42 20.79
CA GLU A 209 1.05 29.64 20.50
C GLU A 209 -0.44 29.34 20.21
N GLY A 210 -1.29 30.35 20.37
CA GLY A 210 -2.73 30.23 20.17
C GLY A 210 -3.18 30.04 18.71
N ARG A 211 -4.49 29.90 18.52
CA ARG A 211 -5.16 29.78 17.22
C ARG A 211 -4.73 30.86 16.23
N ASP A 212 -4.36 30.45 15.02
CA ASP A 212 -4.17 31.35 13.87
C ASP A 212 -5.54 31.62 13.23
N ALA A 213 -6.14 32.76 13.59
CA ALA A 213 -7.45 33.16 13.08
C ALA A 213 -7.47 33.40 11.56
N ALA A 214 -6.35 33.77 10.93
CA ALA A 214 -6.30 34.05 9.50
C ALA A 214 -6.29 32.78 8.65
N ARG A 215 -5.75 31.68 9.20
CA ARG A 215 -5.66 30.38 8.52
C ARG A 215 -6.73 29.37 8.96
N SER A 216 -7.39 29.62 10.09
CA SER A 216 -8.49 28.78 10.57
C SER A 216 -9.78 29.07 9.82
N VAL A 217 -10.58 28.05 9.54
CA VAL A 217 -11.84 28.16 8.80
C VAL A 217 -12.96 27.46 9.58
N ARG A 218 -14.10 28.12 9.72
CA ARG A 218 -15.35 27.48 10.18
C ARG A 218 -16.16 27.08 8.97
N HIS A 219 -16.21 25.78 8.69
CA HIS A 219 -16.89 25.23 7.52
C HIS A 219 -18.31 24.76 7.81
N GLY A 220 -18.64 24.43 9.08
CA GLY A 220 -20.01 24.07 9.49
C GLY A 220 -20.58 22.84 8.78
N LEU A 221 -19.74 21.82 8.54
CA LEU A 221 -20.14 20.65 7.77
C LEU A 221 -20.99 19.68 8.61
N GLY A 222 -20.88 19.74 9.94
CA GLY A 222 -21.43 18.73 10.84
C GLY A 222 -20.70 17.37 10.75
N PHE A 223 -19.48 17.36 10.23
CA PHE A 223 -18.57 16.22 10.22
C PHE A 223 -17.13 16.57 9.90
N VAL A 224 -16.23 15.70 10.37
CA VAL A 224 -14.82 15.74 10.02
C VAL A 224 -14.65 15.34 8.56
N PRO A 225 -14.03 16.18 7.70
CA PRO A 225 -13.83 15.90 6.28
C PRO A 225 -12.69 14.91 6.00
N ILE A 226 -12.52 13.90 6.86
CA ILE A 226 -11.46 12.90 6.77
C ILE A 226 -12.08 11.50 6.85
N VAL A 227 -11.70 10.65 5.90
CA VAL A 227 -11.96 9.21 5.98
C VAL A 227 -10.71 8.52 6.49
N TRP A 228 -10.85 7.83 7.61
CA TRP A 228 -9.77 7.09 8.26
C TRP A 228 -9.87 5.61 7.92
N ILE A 229 -8.84 5.07 7.27
CA ILE A 229 -8.80 3.69 6.81
C ILE A 229 -7.80 2.90 7.64
N ARG A 230 -8.26 1.79 8.23
CA ARG A 230 -7.43 0.86 9.01
C ARG A 230 -7.08 -0.35 8.17
N ASN A 231 -5.79 -0.62 7.99
CA ASN A 231 -5.32 -1.72 7.17
C ASN A 231 -5.64 -3.08 7.79
N LEU A 232 -6.13 -4.03 6.98
CA LEU A 232 -6.44 -5.40 7.41
C LEU A 232 -7.39 -5.53 8.63
N ALA A 233 -8.07 -4.44 8.99
CA ALA A 233 -9.19 -4.28 9.93
C ALA A 233 -9.24 -5.24 11.15
N SER A 234 -8.11 -5.48 11.82
CA SER A 234 -8.00 -6.43 12.94
C SER A 234 -7.79 -5.78 14.32
N GLY A 235 -7.91 -4.46 14.42
CA GLY A 235 -7.73 -3.72 15.68
C GLY A 235 -8.94 -3.79 16.61
N GLY A 236 -8.66 -3.72 17.92
CA GLY A 236 -9.70 -3.63 18.95
C GLY A 236 -10.55 -2.36 18.85
N MET A 237 -11.67 -2.31 19.56
CA MET A 237 -12.50 -1.11 19.65
C MET A 237 -11.66 0.04 20.23
N GLY A 238 -11.46 1.12 19.48
CA GLY A 238 -10.67 2.28 19.88
C GLY A 238 -9.22 2.32 19.39
N GLU A 239 -8.73 1.27 18.70
CA GLU A 239 -7.40 1.33 18.07
C GLU A 239 -7.44 2.08 16.73
N PRO A 240 -6.59 3.11 16.57
CA PRO A 240 -6.58 3.92 15.35
C PRO A 240 -5.93 3.20 14.17
N ASP A 241 -5.06 2.22 14.40
CA ASP A 241 -4.37 1.50 13.33
C ASP A 241 -4.89 0.07 13.22
N GLY A 242 -4.77 -0.49 12.03
CA GLY A 242 -4.89 -1.93 11.84
C GLY A 242 -3.52 -2.61 11.74
N GLU A 243 -3.53 -3.85 11.31
CA GLU A 243 -2.31 -4.65 11.10
C GLU A 243 -1.47 -4.11 9.94
N CYS A 244 -0.14 -4.17 10.08
CA CYS A 244 0.77 -3.94 8.97
C CYS A 244 0.80 -5.19 8.07
N THR A 245 0.74 -4.98 6.74
CA THR A 245 0.71 -6.08 5.76
C THR A 245 1.97 -6.94 5.81
N PHE A 246 3.13 -6.33 6.04
CA PHE A 246 4.44 -6.97 5.85
C PHE A 246 5.28 -7.11 7.12
N GLU A 247 4.83 -6.61 8.27
CA GLU A 247 5.65 -6.52 9.50
C GLU A 247 6.21 -7.86 9.96
N ARG A 248 5.42 -8.93 9.85
CA ARG A 248 5.79 -10.29 10.24
C ARG A 248 7.00 -10.89 9.48
N ALA A 249 7.31 -10.35 8.30
CA ALA A 249 8.38 -10.87 7.44
C ALA A 249 9.64 -10.00 7.45
N ILE A 250 9.64 -8.88 8.18
CA ILE A 250 10.75 -7.91 8.13
C ILE A 250 12.07 -8.57 8.52
N ASP A 251 12.09 -9.37 9.60
CA ASP A 251 13.30 -10.07 10.04
C ASP A 251 13.84 -11.04 8.98
N THR A 252 12.94 -11.79 8.33
CA THR A 252 13.31 -12.72 7.25
C THR A 252 13.85 -11.99 6.03
N VAL A 253 13.28 -10.82 5.69
CA VAL A 253 13.78 -9.97 4.60
C VAL A 253 15.14 -9.37 4.96
N ILE A 254 15.35 -8.94 6.21
CA ILE A 254 16.65 -8.43 6.65
C ILE A 254 17.72 -9.52 6.52
N GLU A 255 17.42 -10.74 6.95
CA GLU A 255 18.34 -11.86 6.81
C GLU A 255 18.66 -12.17 5.34
N ALA A 256 17.64 -12.20 4.48
CA ALA A 256 17.81 -12.40 3.04
C ALA A 256 18.72 -11.32 2.39
N ASP A 257 18.53 -10.05 2.75
CA ASP A 257 19.33 -8.93 2.24
C ASP A 257 20.81 -9.05 2.65
N TYR A 258 21.08 -9.45 3.90
CA TYR A 258 22.43 -9.68 4.39
C TYR A 258 23.09 -10.90 3.74
N LEU A 259 22.36 -12.01 3.61
CA LEU A 259 22.85 -13.24 2.98
C LEU A 259 23.23 -13.00 1.51
N LEU A 260 22.36 -12.35 0.74
CA LEU A 260 22.65 -12.01 -0.66
C LEU A 260 23.82 -11.03 -0.77
N SER A 261 23.93 -10.08 0.15
CA SER A 261 25.08 -9.18 0.20
C SER A 261 26.39 -9.94 0.46
N GLN A 262 26.37 -10.94 1.35
CA GLN A 262 27.52 -11.83 1.59
C GLN A 262 27.85 -12.70 0.38
N ALA A 263 26.85 -13.27 -0.31
CA ALA A 263 27.09 -14.03 -1.55
C ALA A 263 27.72 -13.16 -2.63
N GLY A 264 27.16 -11.97 -2.87
CA GLY A 264 27.71 -11.02 -3.84
C GLY A 264 29.15 -10.61 -3.51
N ARG A 265 29.46 -10.46 -2.21
CA ARG A 265 30.83 -10.22 -1.73
C ARG A 265 31.73 -11.43 -1.96
N GLY A 266 31.29 -12.65 -1.63
CA GLY A 266 32.04 -13.89 -1.84
C GLY A 266 32.41 -14.09 -3.31
N LEU A 267 31.45 -13.84 -4.21
CA LEU A 267 31.68 -13.90 -5.66
C LEU A 267 32.68 -12.85 -6.14
N LYS A 268 32.63 -11.61 -5.61
CA LYS A 268 33.62 -10.57 -5.93
C LYS A 268 35.04 -10.98 -5.55
N TYR A 269 35.24 -11.49 -4.33
CA TYR A 269 36.56 -11.99 -3.91
C TYR A 269 37.00 -13.22 -4.71
N GLY A 270 36.09 -14.12 -5.05
CA GLY A 270 36.40 -15.26 -5.92
C GLY A 270 36.77 -14.84 -7.35
N SER A 271 36.22 -13.72 -7.83
CA SER A 271 36.53 -13.18 -9.17
C SER A 271 37.78 -12.31 -9.20
N ASP A 272 38.27 -11.87 -8.03
CA ASP A 272 39.50 -11.08 -7.87
C ASP A 272 40.34 -11.62 -6.68
N PRO A 273 40.95 -12.82 -6.84
CA PRO A 273 41.63 -13.48 -5.76
C PRO A 273 42.93 -12.78 -5.39
N THR A 274 43.21 -12.75 -4.08
CA THR A 274 44.48 -12.23 -3.56
C THR A 274 45.56 -13.29 -3.68
N LEU A 275 46.68 -12.89 -4.30
CA LEU A 275 47.90 -13.69 -4.31
C LEU A 275 48.53 -13.74 -2.91
N VAL A 276 48.81 -14.95 -2.42
CA VAL A 276 49.63 -15.17 -1.23
C VAL A 276 50.95 -15.85 -1.62
N LEU A 277 52.07 -15.24 -1.24
CA LEU A 277 53.42 -15.75 -1.45
C LEU A 277 54.02 -16.21 -0.12
N LYS A 278 54.50 -17.45 -0.05
CA LYS A 278 55.31 -17.92 1.07
C LYS A 278 56.79 -17.77 0.73
N THR A 279 57.44 -16.74 1.25
CA THR A 279 58.90 -16.58 1.14
C THR A 279 59.58 -17.16 2.38
N GLY A 280 60.32 -18.26 2.20
CA GLY A 280 61.22 -18.77 3.22
C GLY A 280 62.46 -17.87 3.33
N GLY A 281 62.54 -17.06 4.38
CA GLY A 281 63.76 -16.42 4.90
C GLY A 281 64.58 -15.52 3.94
N PHE A 282 64.42 -14.20 4.11
CA PHE A 282 65.22 -13.07 3.55
C PHE A 282 65.15 -12.92 1.99
N SER A 283 64.94 -11.76 1.38
CA SER A 283 65.25 -10.36 1.69
C SER A 283 64.43 -9.40 0.80
N ASP A 284 64.14 -8.20 1.29
CA ASP A 284 64.06 -6.87 0.62
C ASP A 284 63.59 -6.71 -0.85
N GLY A 285 62.75 -7.61 -1.37
CA GLY A 285 62.08 -7.46 -2.66
C GLY A 285 60.67 -6.88 -2.49
N ALA A 286 60.37 -5.80 -3.22
CA ALA A 286 59.05 -5.15 -3.19
C ALA A 286 57.92 -6.17 -3.35
N VAL A 287 57.06 -6.27 -2.33
CA VAL A 287 55.85 -7.09 -2.33
C VAL A 287 55.00 -6.66 -3.54
N ARG A 288 54.97 -7.48 -4.59
CA ARG A 288 54.09 -7.23 -5.74
C ARG A 288 52.67 -7.66 -5.35
N GLN A 289 51.82 -6.68 -5.04
CA GLN A 289 50.37 -6.89 -5.06
C GLN A 289 49.95 -7.13 -6.51
N GLY A 290 49.41 -8.31 -6.78
CA GLY A 290 48.95 -8.71 -8.10
C GLY A 290 47.67 -9.51 -7.98
N GLY A 291 46.67 -9.18 -8.81
CA GLY A 291 45.45 -9.96 -8.98
C GLY A 291 45.66 -11.13 -9.95
N ALA A 292 44.57 -11.79 -10.36
CA ALA A 292 44.62 -12.96 -11.26
C ALA A 292 45.33 -12.71 -12.62
N ALA A 293 45.55 -11.45 -13.01
CA ALA A 293 46.17 -11.05 -14.27
C ALA A 293 47.70 -10.87 -14.23
N SER A 294 48.37 -11.05 -13.08
CA SER A 294 49.82 -10.83 -12.97
C SER A 294 50.61 -12.14 -12.85
N ALA A 295 51.57 -12.35 -13.77
CA ALA A 295 52.51 -13.46 -13.71
C ALA A 295 53.62 -13.19 -12.68
N LEU A 296 53.91 -14.17 -11.83
CA LEU A 296 54.94 -14.07 -10.79
C LEU A 296 55.99 -15.15 -10.96
N THR A 297 57.25 -14.75 -10.81
CA THR A 297 58.39 -15.66 -10.80
C THR A 297 58.68 -16.04 -9.36
N LEU A 298 58.60 -17.33 -9.04
CA LEU A 298 58.88 -17.87 -7.71
C LEU A 298 60.23 -18.58 -7.71
N PRO A 299 60.97 -18.55 -6.58
CA PRO A 299 62.13 -19.41 -6.40
C PRO A 299 61.72 -20.90 -6.40
N PRO A 300 62.64 -21.84 -6.65
CA PRO A 300 62.33 -23.27 -6.80
C PRO A 300 61.58 -23.89 -5.60
N GLU A 301 61.81 -23.35 -4.39
CA GLU A 301 61.17 -23.78 -3.14
C GLU A 301 59.94 -22.94 -2.75
N GLY A 302 59.55 -21.97 -3.58
CA GLY A 302 58.47 -21.02 -3.31
C GLY A 302 57.08 -21.57 -3.66
N ASP A 303 56.14 -21.42 -2.74
CA ASP A 303 54.72 -21.77 -2.94
C ASP A 303 53.90 -20.48 -3.14
N ALA A 304 53.20 -20.37 -4.27
CA ALA A 304 52.20 -19.34 -4.49
C ALA A 304 50.83 -19.97 -4.60
N LYS A 305 49.89 -19.46 -3.81
CA LYS A 305 48.51 -19.90 -3.84
C LYS A 305 47.62 -18.68 -4.00
N LEU A 306 46.68 -18.77 -4.93
CA LEU A 306 45.55 -17.86 -4.97
C LEU A 306 44.63 -18.24 -3.81
N LEU A 307 44.36 -17.27 -2.94
CA LEU A 307 43.38 -17.47 -1.89
C LEU A 307 42.00 -17.18 -2.46
N GLU A 308 41.36 -18.22 -2.99
CA GLU A 308 40.00 -18.17 -3.51
C GLU A 308 38.99 -18.56 -2.42
N ILE A 309 37.81 -17.94 -2.48
CA ILE A 309 36.64 -18.43 -1.74
C ILE A 309 36.00 -19.53 -2.58
N ASN A 310 35.81 -20.72 -2.00
CA ASN A 310 35.16 -21.85 -2.68
C ASN A 310 33.74 -21.46 -3.16
N GLY A 311 33.49 -21.56 -4.47
CA GLY A 311 32.22 -21.22 -5.12
C GLY A 311 31.01 -22.04 -4.64
N ASN A 312 31.24 -23.19 -3.98
CA ASN A 312 30.16 -24.00 -3.39
C ASN A 312 29.37 -23.23 -2.31
N ALA A 313 30.01 -22.28 -1.62
CA ALA A 313 29.33 -21.45 -0.63
C ALA A 313 28.28 -20.53 -1.27
N ALA A 314 28.51 -20.03 -2.49
CA ALA A 314 27.55 -19.19 -3.20
C ALA A 314 26.29 -19.98 -3.58
N GLY A 315 26.45 -21.25 -4.00
CA GLY A 315 25.32 -22.14 -4.29
C GLY A 315 24.44 -22.38 -3.07
N ALA A 316 25.05 -22.64 -1.89
CA ALA A 316 24.32 -22.83 -0.64
C ALA A 316 23.53 -21.57 -0.22
N VAL A 317 24.12 -20.38 -0.35
CA VAL A 317 23.44 -19.13 -0.04
C VAL A 317 22.26 -18.87 -0.98
N LEU A 318 22.39 -19.15 -2.28
CA LEU A 318 21.29 -18.99 -3.23
C LEU A 318 20.13 -19.96 -2.94
N SER A 319 20.44 -21.20 -2.56
CA SER A 319 19.41 -22.16 -2.13
C SER A 319 18.68 -21.69 -0.87
N HIS A 320 19.43 -21.22 0.14
CA HIS A 320 18.82 -20.71 1.36
C HIS A 320 17.99 -19.44 1.12
N TYR A 321 18.45 -18.55 0.24
CA TYR A 321 17.66 -17.38 -0.16
C TYR A 321 16.32 -17.77 -0.80
N ARG A 322 16.29 -18.82 -1.64
CA ARG A 322 15.04 -19.30 -2.24
C ARG A 322 14.04 -19.77 -1.17
N GLU A 323 14.52 -20.45 -0.14
CA GLU A 323 13.70 -20.87 1.01
C GLU A 323 13.18 -19.66 1.80
N LEU A 324 14.05 -18.69 2.13
CA LEU A 324 13.63 -17.47 2.83
C LEU A 324 12.59 -16.69 2.01
N ARG A 325 12.77 -16.57 0.70
CA ARG A 325 11.78 -15.94 -0.18
C ARG A 325 10.44 -16.67 -0.14
N GLN A 326 10.44 -18.01 -0.16
CA GLN A 326 9.20 -18.79 -0.06
C GLN A 326 8.51 -18.54 1.29
N LEU A 327 9.26 -18.54 2.41
CA LEU A 327 8.71 -18.24 3.74
C LEU A 327 8.10 -16.84 3.80
N VAL A 328 8.76 -15.82 3.22
CA VAL A 328 8.21 -14.46 3.15
C VAL A 328 6.89 -14.45 2.38
N LEU A 329 6.83 -15.06 1.19
CA LEU A 329 5.60 -15.12 0.40
C LEU A 329 4.50 -15.94 1.08
N GLU A 330 4.88 -16.94 1.87
CA GLU A 330 3.95 -17.72 2.68
C GLU A 330 3.32 -16.89 3.79
N GLN A 331 4.15 -16.18 4.55
CA GLN A 331 3.72 -15.34 5.66
C GLN A 331 2.87 -14.15 5.19
N LEU A 332 3.29 -13.50 4.10
CA LEU A 332 2.66 -12.28 3.61
C LEU A 332 1.53 -12.52 2.62
N HIS A 333 1.22 -13.77 2.29
CA HIS A 333 0.27 -14.14 1.23
C HIS A 333 0.62 -13.51 -0.14
N GLY A 334 1.91 -13.39 -0.46
CA GLY A 334 2.38 -12.85 -1.74
C GLY A 334 2.19 -13.82 -2.91
N ASN A 335 2.40 -13.34 -4.14
CA ASN A 335 2.27 -14.20 -5.32
C ASN A 335 3.33 -15.30 -5.35
N ARG A 336 2.88 -16.56 -5.35
CA ARG A 336 3.75 -17.75 -5.41
C ARG A 336 3.93 -18.30 -6.82
N ALA A 337 3.27 -17.73 -7.82
CA ALA A 337 3.41 -18.14 -9.20
C ALA A 337 4.85 -17.86 -9.66
N HIS A 338 5.69 -18.90 -9.69
CA HIS A 338 6.94 -18.86 -10.40
C HIS A 338 6.64 -18.94 -11.90
N GLY A 339 7.27 -18.06 -12.71
CA GLY A 339 7.06 -17.97 -14.16
C GLY A 339 7.17 -19.32 -14.89
N ASP A 340 7.98 -20.25 -14.36
CA ASP A 340 8.14 -21.61 -14.90
C ASP A 340 6.88 -22.49 -14.81
N ARG A 341 5.89 -22.11 -13.97
CA ARG A 341 4.63 -22.86 -13.79
C ARG A 341 3.45 -22.29 -14.57
N VAL A 342 3.61 -21.13 -15.23
CA VAL A 342 2.56 -20.53 -16.06
C VAL A 342 2.80 -20.93 -17.51
N SER A 343 2.44 -22.17 -17.86
CA SER A 343 2.30 -22.57 -19.26
C SER A 343 0.99 -22.03 -19.84
N ALA A 344 0.95 -21.86 -21.17
CA ALA A 344 -0.07 -21.13 -21.92
C ALA A 344 -1.54 -21.38 -21.49
N GLY A 345 -2.35 -20.31 -21.56
CA GLY A 345 -3.82 -20.34 -21.62
C GLY A 345 -4.53 -21.12 -20.50
N GLN A 346 -4.24 -20.84 -19.23
CA GLN A 346 -5.00 -21.45 -18.13
C GLN A 346 -6.34 -20.75 -17.92
N SER A 347 -7.36 -21.50 -17.48
CA SER A 347 -8.69 -20.95 -17.21
C SER A 347 -8.68 -19.99 -16.01
N GLY A 348 -9.66 -19.08 -15.95
CA GLY A 348 -9.74 -18.10 -14.86
C GLY A 348 -9.80 -18.76 -13.48
N ARG A 349 -10.55 -19.87 -13.37
CA ARG A 349 -10.65 -20.66 -12.14
C ARG A 349 -9.34 -21.35 -11.74
N ALA A 350 -8.54 -21.81 -12.70
CA ALA A 350 -7.23 -22.39 -12.41
C ALA A 350 -6.27 -21.33 -11.86
N MET A 351 -6.28 -20.12 -12.44
CA MET A 351 -5.50 -18.99 -11.95
C MET A 351 -5.93 -18.56 -10.55
N GLU A 352 -7.24 -18.58 -10.27
CA GLU A 352 -7.79 -18.32 -8.94
C GLU A 352 -7.23 -19.29 -7.89
N MET A 353 -7.23 -20.58 -8.18
CA MET A 353 -6.67 -21.61 -7.29
C MET A 353 -5.15 -21.43 -7.07
N MET A 354 -4.41 -21.00 -8.09
CA MET A 354 -2.97 -20.74 -7.97
C MET A 354 -2.65 -19.51 -7.12
N CYS A 355 -3.49 -18.47 -7.22
CA CYS A 355 -3.32 -17.19 -6.54
C CYS A 355 -4.12 -17.08 -5.24
N GLN A 356 -4.66 -18.19 -4.73
CA GLN A 356 -5.57 -18.21 -3.58
C GLN A 356 -5.07 -17.43 -2.34
N PRO A 357 -3.79 -17.53 -1.92
CA PRO A 357 -3.31 -16.74 -0.77
C PRO A 357 -3.40 -15.24 -1.04
N LEU A 358 -2.98 -14.79 -2.23
CA LEU A 358 -3.02 -13.38 -2.62
C LEU A 358 -4.47 -12.87 -2.67
N ILE A 359 -5.39 -13.69 -3.15
CA ILE A 359 -6.83 -13.38 -3.15
C ILE A 359 -7.35 -13.21 -1.72
N TRP A 360 -6.99 -14.08 -0.77
CA TRP A 360 -7.39 -13.90 0.63
C TRP A 360 -6.89 -12.60 1.24
N LEU A 361 -5.66 -12.19 0.91
CA LEU A 361 -5.15 -10.89 1.32
C LEU A 361 -5.95 -9.75 0.68
N ALA A 362 -6.13 -9.80 -0.65
CA ALA A 362 -6.86 -8.79 -1.38
C ALA A 362 -8.33 -8.67 -0.93
N ASP A 363 -8.98 -9.77 -0.55
CA ASP A 363 -10.34 -9.76 -0.01
C ASP A 363 -10.45 -9.04 1.34
N ARG A 364 -9.49 -9.29 2.25
CA ARG A 364 -9.36 -8.50 3.50
C ARG A 364 -9.14 -7.02 3.20
N LEU A 365 -8.39 -6.70 2.15
CA LEU A 365 -8.18 -5.32 1.71
C LEU A 365 -9.43 -4.71 1.05
N ARG A 366 -10.25 -5.49 0.33
CA ARG A 366 -11.57 -5.04 -0.17
C ARG A 366 -12.47 -4.63 0.98
N HIS A 367 -12.46 -5.37 2.08
CA HIS A 367 -13.18 -4.95 3.27
C HIS A 367 -12.60 -3.65 3.88
N ALA A 368 -11.28 -3.61 4.10
CA ALA A 368 -10.63 -2.45 4.74
C ALA A 368 -10.74 -1.16 3.91
N TYR A 369 -10.39 -1.20 2.62
CA TYR A 369 -10.33 -0.02 1.75
C TYR A 369 -11.60 0.20 0.93
N GLY A 370 -12.40 -0.85 0.68
CA GLY A 370 -13.71 -0.72 0.06
C GLY A 370 -14.74 -0.24 1.06
N GLU A 371 -15.15 -1.13 1.96
CA GLU A 371 -16.19 -0.85 2.96
C GLU A 371 -15.73 0.18 4.00
N GLY A 372 -14.45 0.15 4.40
CA GLY A 372 -13.89 1.09 5.38
C GLY A 372 -13.32 2.39 4.80
N GLY A 373 -13.20 2.51 3.47
CA GLY A 373 -12.57 3.67 2.82
C GLY A 373 -13.43 4.27 1.70
N LEU A 374 -13.53 3.55 0.59
CA LEU A 374 -14.20 3.99 -0.63
C LEU A 374 -15.70 4.28 -0.41
N LEU A 375 -16.41 3.40 0.28
CA LEU A 375 -17.82 3.58 0.58
C LEU A 375 -18.08 4.78 1.53
N PRO A 376 -17.32 4.96 2.63
CA PRO A 376 -17.34 6.19 3.43
C PRO A 376 -17.02 7.45 2.63
N LEU A 377 -16.10 7.41 1.67
CA LEU A 377 -15.82 8.54 0.78
C LEU A 377 -17.04 8.89 -0.09
N TYR A 378 -17.69 7.90 -0.71
CA TYR A 378 -18.91 8.15 -1.49
C TYR A 378 -20.06 8.70 -0.63
N ARG A 379 -20.23 8.19 0.60
CA ARG A 379 -21.17 8.76 1.56
C ARG A 379 -20.79 10.20 1.92
N MET A 380 -19.50 10.50 2.06
CA MET A 380 -19.02 11.85 2.31
C MET A 380 -19.31 12.80 1.14
N VAL A 381 -19.21 12.35 -0.12
CA VAL A 381 -19.64 13.11 -1.30
C VAL A 381 -21.11 13.50 -1.20
N CYS A 382 -21.98 12.55 -0.83
CA CYS A 382 -23.41 12.83 -0.65
C CYS A 382 -23.63 13.88 0.44
N ARG A 383 -22.93 13.76 1.57
CA ARG A 383 -23.00 14.73 2.68
C ARG A 383 -22.52 16.13 2.27
N PHE A 384 -21.41 16.23 1.54
CA PHE A 384 -20.94 17.50 1.00
C PHE A 384 -21.94 18.12 0.02
N SER A 385 -22.59 17.31 -0.82
CA SER A 385 -23.60 17.80 -1.77
C SER A 385 -24.82 18.42 -1.10
N ALA A 386 -25.13 18.01 0.14
CA ALA A 386 -26.21 18.55 0.95
C ALA A 386 -25.76 19.72 1.85
N ALA A 387 -24.52 19.65 2.38
CA ALA A 387 -24.01 20.63 3.34
C ALA A 387 -23.56 21.95 2.68
N LEU A 388 -23.07 21.91 1.44
CA LEU A 388 -22.59 23.10 0.74
C LEU A 388 -23.72 23.84 0.03
N ASP A 389 -23.79 25.15 0.24
CA ASP A 389 -24.69 25.98 -0.56
C ASP A 389 -24.26 25.94 -2.03
N GLY A 390 -25.20 25.71 -2.93
CA GLY A 390 -24.94 25.40 -4.34
C GLY A 390 -24.52 23.95 -4.63
N GLY A 391 -23.99 23.18 -3.68
CA GLY A 391 -23.61 21.77 -3.88
C GLY A 391 -22.21 21.54 -4.48
N LEU A 392 -22.04 20.41 -5.16
CA LEU A 392 -20.77 19.93 -5.74
C LEU A 392 -20.79 19.97 -7.26
N ARG A 393 -19.65 20.26 -7.89
CA ARG A 393 -19.49 20.17 -9.34
C ARG A 393 -18.89 18.82 -9.72
N LEU A 394 -19.72 17.93 -10.28
CA LEU A 394 -19.36 16.58 -10.71
C LEU A 394 -19.74 16.39 -12.19
N GLY A 395 -18.83 15.84 -13.01
CA GLY A 395 -19.09 15.66 -14.45
C GLY A 395 -19.37 16.97 -15.19
N GLY A 396 -18.85 18.09 -14.66
CA GLY A 396 -19.12 19.45 -15.17
C GLY A 396 -20.45 20.06 -14.75
N VAL A 397 -21.29 19.35 -14.00
CA VAL A 397 -22.62 19.82 -13.55
C VAL A 397 -22.64 20.04 -12.04
N LEU A 398 -23.36 21.07 -11.61
CA LEU A 398 -23.58 21.34 -10.19
C LEU A 398 -24.72 20.44 -9.67
N VAL A 399 -24.42 19.64 -8.66
CA VAL A 399 -25.33 18.64 -8.07
C VAL A 399 -25.50 18.88 -6.57
N ARG A 400 -26.73 18.67 -6.10
CA ARG A 400 -27.16 18.86 -4.72
C ARG A 400 -27.96 17.66 -4.25
N ASP A 401 -27.94 17.43 -2.94
CA ASP A 401 -28.81 16.51 -2.23
C ASP A 401 -28.80 15.09 -2.84
N LEU A 402 -27.60 14.54 -3.07
CA LEU A 402 -27.44 13.16 -3.52
C LEU A 402 -27.89 12.19 -2.41
N ASP A 403 -28.68 11.19 -2.78
CA ASP A 403 -29.26 10.22 -1.83
C ASP A 403 -28.27 9.09 -1.54
N PRO A 404 -27.78 8.94 -0.29
CA PRO A 404 -26.89 7.85 0.07
C PRO A 404 -27.60 6.49 0.21
N GLY A 405 -28.92 6.42 0.00
CA GLY A 405 -29.74 5.22 0.10
C GLY A 405 -29.22 4.06 -0.75
N GLY A 406 -29.06 2.89 -0.11
CA GLY A 406 -28.66 1.66 -0.78
C GLY A 406 -27.23 1.65 -1.34
N LEU A 407 -26.38 2.61 -0.97
CA LEU A 407 -24.99 2.65 -1.43
C LEU A 407 -24.21 1.39 -1.01
N SER A 408 -23.68 0.69 -2.00
CA SER A 408 -22.79 -0.47 -1.84
C SER A 408 -21.78 -0.57 -2.99
N LEU A 409 -20.76 -1.42 -2.83
CA LEU A 409 -19.73 -1.67 -3.82
C LEU A 409 -19.93 -3.05 -4.44
N HIS A 410 -19.97 -3.10 -5.78
CA HIS A 410 -19.95 -4.36 -6.51
C HIS A 410 -18.56 -4.59 -7.10
N TRP A 411 -17.86 -5.59 -6.57
CA TRP A 411 -16.52 -5.94 -7.01
C TRP A 411 -16.57 -6.92 -8.19
N PRO A 412 -15.76 -6.70 -9.24
CA PRO A 412 -15.66 -7.65 -10.33
C PRO A 412 -15.00 -8.97 -9.86
N PRO A 413 -15.18 -10.06 -10.64
CA PRO A 413 -14.46 -11.30 -10.41
C PRO A 413 -12.93 -11.09 -10.48
N TRP A 414 -12.16 -11.89 -9.74
CA TRP A 414 -10.70 -11.76 -9.67
C TRP A 414 -10.01 -12.05 -11.00
N PHE A 415 -10.55 -12.97 -11.78
CA PHE A 415 -10.06 -13.34 -13.10
C PHE A 415 -11.23 -13.38 -14.06
N ALA A 416 -11.02 -12.85 -15.26
CA ALA A 416 -12.03 -12.93 -16.31
C ALA A 416 -12.28 -14.41 -16.66
N PRO A 417 -13.55 -14.84 -16.72
CA PRO A 417 -13.85 -16.17 -17.21
C PRO A 417 -13.44 -16.26 -18.69
N SER A 418 -12.94 -17.43 -19.07
CA SER A 418 -12.62 -17.74 -20.46
C SER A 418 -13.89 -17.89 -21.30
N GLU A 419 -13.80 -17.69 -22.61
CA GLU A 419 -14.95 -17.86 -23.52
C GLU A 419 -15.65 -19.23 -23.37
N PRO A 420 -14.94 -20.37 -23.22
CA PRO A 420 -15.58 -21.66 -22.97
C PRO A 420 -16.34 -21.73 -21.63
N GLU A 421 -15.85 -21.06 -20.59
CA GLU A 421 -16.53 -21.00 -19.28
C GLU A 421 -17.83 -20.18 -19.39
N LEU A 422 -17.81 -19.05 -20.10
CA LEU A 422 -19.00 -18.25 -20.35
C LEU A 422 -20.04 -18.99 -21.18
N LEU A 423 -19.62 -19.72 -22.22
CA LEU A 423 -20.53 -20.53 -23.04
C LEU A 423 -21.19 -21.64 -22.20
N SER A 424 -20.38 -22.34 -21.39
CA SER A 424 -20.87 -23.41 -20.51
C SER A 424 -21.86 -22.87 -19.47
N LEU A 425 -21.58 -21.70 -18.89
CA LEU A 425 -22.48 -21.03 -17.95
C LEU A 425 -23.81 -20.65 -18.63
N ALA A 426 -23.77 -20.04 -19.82
CA ALA A 426 -24.96 -19.67 -20.57
C ALA A 426 -25.85 -20.89 -20.84
N GLN A 427 -25.26 -21.98 -21.33
CA GLN A 427 -25.97 -23.23 -21.60
C GLN A 427 -26.60 -23.82 -20.33
N GLY A 428 -25.86 -23.85 -19.22
CA GLY A 428 -26.35 -24.33 -17.93
C GLY A 428 -27.51 -23.50 -17.38
N LEU A 429 -27.42 -22.16 -17.46
CA LEU A 429 -28.48 -21.26 -17.00
C LEU A 429 -29.76 -21.40 -17.84
N VAL A 430 -29.64 -21.54 -19.17
CA VAL A 430 -30.79 -21.80 -20.05
C VAL A 430 -31.44 -23.15 -19.72
N ALA A 431 -30.65 -24.20 -19.46
CA ALA A 431 -31.17 -25.50 -19.08
C ALA A 431 -31.89 -25.46 -17.72
N ALA A 432 -31.32 -24.77 -16.73
CA ALA A 432 -31.91 -24.62 -15.40
C ALA A 432 -33.23 -23.82 -15.42
N TRP A 433 -33.30 -22.75 -16.21
CA TRP A 433 -34.53 -22.00 -16.43
C TRP A 433 -35.61 -22.86 -17.11
N ARG A 434 -35.28 -23.53 -18.22
CA ARG A 434 -36.23 -24.43 -18.91
C ARG A 434 -36.68 -25.60 -18.05
N GLY A 435 -35.84 -26.05 -17.13
CA GLY A 435 -36.16 -27.10 -16.16
C GLY A 435 -36.95 -26.63 -14.95
N GLY A 436 -37.32 -25.35 -14.86
CA GLY A 436 -38.06 -24.78 -13.72
C GLY A 436 -37.26 -24.68 -12.42
N ILE A 437 -35.93 -24.77 -12.47
CA ILE A 437 -35.06 -24.73 -11.28
C ILE A 437 -34.84 -23.29 -10.81
N LEU A 438 -34.84 -22.34 -11.74
CA LEU A 438 -34.65 -20.91 -11.45
C LEU A 438 -35.40 -20.02 -12.45
N SER A 439 -35.69 -18.78 -12.05
CA SER A 439 -36.38 -17.81 -12.89
C SER A 439 -35.47 -17.26 -14.00
N ARG A 440 -36.09 -16.77 -15.08
CA ARG A 440 -35.37 -16.13 -16.18
C ARG A 440 -34.61 -14.88 -15.75
N GLU A 441 -35.17 -14.14 -14.79
CA GLU A 441 -34.50 -13.00 -14.18
C GLU A 441 -33.23 -13.42 -13.44
N THR A 442 -33.29 -14.46 -12.60
CA THR A 442 -32.11 -14.95 -11.88
C THR A 442 -31.05 -15.45 -12.86
N ALA A 443 -31.44 -16.14 -13.93
CA ALA A 443 -30.51 -16.55 -14.99
C ALA A 443 -29.79 -15.36 -15.63
N ALA A 444 -30.54 -14.35 -16.05
CA ALA A 444 -29.99 -13.14 -16.68
C ALA A 444 -29.05 -12.41 -15.72
N ARG A 445 -29.42 -12.28 -14.45
CA ARG A 445 -28.60 -11.61 -13.43
C ARG A 445 -27.30 -12.38 -13.16
N LEU A 446 -27.35 -13.69 -13.03
CA LEU A 446 -26.15 -14.53 -12.82
C LEU A 446 -25.18 -14.45 -14.01
N TYR A 447 -25.70 -14.45 -15.24
CA TYR A 447 -24.87 -14.30 -16.44
C TYR A 447 -24.26 -12.90 -16.54
N ALA A 448 -25.04 -11.86 -16.27
CA ALA A 448 -24.57 -10.48 -16.24
C ALA A 448 -23.46 -10.30 -15.19
N ASN A 449 -23.63 -10.86 -13.98
CA ASN A 449 -22.58 -10.85 -12.96
C ASN A 449 -21.29 -11.56 -13.42
N ALA A 450 -21.41 -12.74 -14.03
CA ALA A 450 -20.26 -13.50 -14.49
C ALA A 450 -19.47 -12.79 -15.60
N THR A 451 -20.15 -11.98 -16.40
CA THR A 451 -19.53 -11.13 -17.43
C THR A 451 -19.04 -9.78 -16.90
N GLY A 452 -19.17 -9.52 -15.58
CA GLY A 452 -18.72 -8.30 -14.93
C GLY A 452 -19.66 -7.10 -15.11
N ASN A 453 -20.94 -7.32 -15.43
CA ASN A 453 -21.92 -6.24 -15.54
C ASN A 453 -22.19 -5.62 -14.14
N PRO A 454 -22.05 -4.30 -13.98
CA PRO A 454 -22.22 -3.64 -12.68
C PRO A 454 -23.66 -3.45 -12.23
N ASP A 455 -24.65 -3.51 -13.14
CA ASP A 455 -26.08 -3.44 -12.82
C ASP A 455 -26.85 -4.55 -13.56
N PRO A 456 -26.85 -5.77 -13.01
CA PRO A 456 -27.61 -6.89 -13.56
C PRO A 456 -29.12 -6.62 -13.63
N ALA A 457 -29.65 -5.74 -12.78
CA ALA A 457 -31.07 -5.40 -12.75
C ALA A 457 -31.45 -4.44 -13.89
N ALA A 458 -30.59 -3.48 -14.25
CA ALA A 458 -30.75 -2.69 -15.47
C ALA A 458 -30.69 -3.57 -16.73
N GLU A 459 -29.79 -4.55 -16.76
CA GLU A 459 -29.71 -5.48 -17.89
C GLU A 459 -30.99 -6.29 -18.05
N TRP A 460 -31.53 -6.82 -16.95
CA TRP A 460 -32.82 -7.50 -16.98
C TRP A 460 -33.94 -6.59 -17.49
N ARG A 461 -34.01 -5.34 -17.03
CA ARG A 461 -34.98 -4.35 -17.53
C ARG A 461 -34.85 -4.12 -19.04
N ARG A 462 -33.63 -4.05 -19.58
CA ARG A 462 -33.39 -3.96 -21.04
C ARG A 462 -33.87 -5.19 -21.77
N VAL A 463 -33.58 -6.37 -21.23
CA VAL A 463 -34.04 -7.65 -21.78
C VAL A 463 -35.57 -7.71 -21.81
N CYS A 464 -36.27 -7.35 -20.71
CA CYS A 464 -37.72 -7.25 -20.67
C CYS A 464 -38.28 -6.26 -21.70
N ALA A 465 -37.69 -5.07 -21.82
CA ALA A 465 -38.12 -4.04 -22.78
C ALA A 465 -37.94 -4.48 -24.25
N SER A 466 -37.03 -5.42 -24.52
CA SER A 466 -36.80 -5.98 -25.85
C SER A 466 -37.71 -7.17 -26.19
N MET A 467 -38.49 -7.69 -25.23
CA MET A 467 -39.40 -8.81 -25.49
C MET A 467 -40.71 -8.34 -26.14
N PRO A 468 -41.23 -9.05 -27.15
CA PRO A 468 -42.56 -8.76 -27.68
C PRO A 468 -43.64 -8.96 -26.61
N GLU A 469 -44.69 -8.13 -26.64
CA GLU A 469 -45.74 -7.97 -25.60
C GLU A 469 -46.46 -9.27 -25.16
N GLY A 470 -46.27 -10.40 -25.85
CA GLY A 470 -46.84 -11.70 -25.48
C GLY A 470 -45.96 -12.59 -24.59
N ALA A 471 -44.68 -12.27 -24.38
CA ALA A 471 -43.74 -13.14 -23.64
C ALA A 471 -43.66 -12.84 -22.13
N VAL A 472 -44.22 -11.72 -21.68
CA VAL A 472 -44.21 -11.30 -20.27
C VAL A 472 -45.30 -12.03 -19.46
N MET A 473 -46.38 -12.48 -20.12
CA MET A 473 -47.53 -13.11 -19.45
C MET A 473 -47.34 -14.59 -19.07
N ASP A 474 -46.30 -15.28 -19.58
CA ASP A 474 -46.01 -16.68 -19.21
C ASP A 474 -45.19 -16.79 -17.92
N ASP A 475 -44.49 -15.72 -17.48
CA ASP A 475 -43.69 -15.75 -16.24
C ASP A 475 -44.54 -15.56 -14.97
N GLU A 476 -45.70 -14.88 -15.06
CA GLU A 476 -46.62 -14.69 -13.90
C GLU A 476 -47.58 -15.88 -13.67
N ARG A 477 -47.70 -16.83 -14.61
CA ARG A 477 -48.64 -17.96 -14.50
C ARG A 477 -48.05 -19.21 -13.82
N GLY A 478 -46.77 -19.20 -13.46
CA GLY A 478 -46.11 -20.32 -12.79
C GLY A 478 -46.33 -20.43 -11.27
N GLU A 479 -47.01 -19.47 -10.63
CA GLU A 479 -47.25 -19.47 -9.18
C GLU A 479 -48.60 -20.08 -8.74
N ASN A 480 -49.41 -20.59 -9.67
CA ASN A 480 -50.67 -21.29 -9.35
C ASN A 480 -50.80 -22.58 -10.16
N GLU A 481 -50.00 -23.60 -9.84
CA GLU A 481 -50.35 -25.01 -10.05
C GLU A 481 -49.66 -25.92 -9.02
#